data_AF-A0A6C1PBI8-F1
#
_entry.id   AF-A0A6C1PBI8-F1
#
_cell.length_a   1.000
_cell.length_b   1.000
_cell.length_c   1.000
_cell.angle_alpha   90.00
_cell.angle_beta   90.00
_cell.angle_gamma   90.00
#
_symmetry.space_group_name_H-M   'P 1'
#
loop_
_entity.id
_entity.type
_entity.pdbx_description
1 polymer ?
#
loop_
_entity_poly.entity_id
_entity_poly.type
_entity_poly.pdbx_seq_one_letter_code
_entity_poly.pdbx_strand_id
1 'polypeptide(L)'
;MVQFDSQDPYEVIHRFRPIGDVPALTRETFVPRATTPLLDAIGRGINDLEASLGEIKKAALPSKVVFVVVTDGQENASREFRKDQIEKMVKEKTEKSDWQFVFLSADLAAIGDAMAVGIHADAVLLFEKSGKGSQRAWESLSVRTSDYRADRKQKMGFEKDDRKHPDDPGKKK
;
A
#
# COMPACT_ATOMS: atom_id res chain seq x y z
N MET A 1 -9.28 -2.60 -5.03
CA MET A 1 -9.37 -2.34 -3.57
C MET A 1 -9.63 -3.65 -2.88
N VAL A 2 -8.80 -3.96 -1.91
CA VAL A 2 -8.86 -5.19 -1.11
C VAL A 2 -8.98 -4.76 0.34
N GLN A 3 -9.83 -5.44 1.09
CA GLN A 3 -9.83 -5.43 2.55
C GLN A 3 -9.17 -6.72 3.03
N PHE A 4 -8.47 -6.67 4.16
CA PHE A 4 -7.84 -7.85 4.73
C PHE A 4 -7.91 -7.83 6.25
N ASP A 5 -8.15 -9.00 6.83
CA ASP A 5 -8.07 -9.29 8.27
C ASP A 5 -8.07 -10.82 8.46
N SER A 6 -8.04 -11.32 9.69
CA SER A 6 -7.98 -12.77 9.91
C SER A 6 -9.28 -13.54 9.60
N GLN A 7 -10.41 -12.89 9.33
CA GLN A 7 -11.61 -13.59 8.84
C GLN A 7 -11.52 -13.83 7.34
N ASP A 8 -11.07 -12.82 6.59
CA ASP A 8 -10.71 -12.94 5.19
C ASP A 8 -9.38 -12.21 4.93
N PRO A 9 -8.25 -12.96 4.81
CA PRO A 9 -6.94 -12.38 4.57
C PRO A 9 -6.81 -11.64 3.23
N TYR A 10 -7.78 -11.77 2.32
CA TYR A 10 -7.75 -11.12 1.02
C TYR A 10 -9.16 -11.00 0.41
N GLU A 11 -9.95 -10.06 0.92
CA GLU A 11 -11.31 -9.78 0.45
C GLU A 11 -11.30 -8.73 -0.66
N VAL A 12 -11.61 -9.15 -1.91
CA VAL A 12 -11.66 -8.22 -3.05
C VAL A 12 -12.99 -7.46 -3.06
N ILE A 13 -12.97 -6.21 -2.59
CA ILE A 13 -14.16 -5.34 -2.57
C ILE A 13 -14.41 -4.71 -3.95
N HIS A 14 -13.35 -4.25 -4.63
CA HIS A 14 -13.45 -3.65 -5.97
C HIS A 14 -12.30 -4.12 -6.87
N ARG A 15 -12.63 -4.83 -7.95
CA ARG A 15 -11.69 -5.32 -8.97
C ARG A 15 -11.72 -4.40 -10.20
N PHE A 16 -10.59 -3.80 -10.58
CA PHE A 16 -10.39 -3.02 -11.83
C PHE A 16 -11.52 -2.03 -12.19
N ARG A 17 -12.14 -1.41 -11.19
CA ARG A 17 -13.27 -0.49 -11.39
C ARG A 17 -12.76 0.93 -11.65
N PRO A 18 -13.31 1.67 -12.63
CA PRO A 18 -13.02 3.09 -12.80
C PRO A 18 -13.26 3.84 -11.50
N ILE A 19 -12.35 4.74 -11.12
CA ILE A 19 -12.39 5.38 -9.81
C ILE A 19 -13.66 6.20 -9.58
N GLY A 20 -14.25 6.79 -10.63
CA GLY A 20 -15.52 7.53 -10.55
C GLY A 20 -16.73 6.64 -10.27
N ASP A 21 -16.62 5.34 -10.49
CA ASP A 21 -17.69 4.38 -10.24
C ASP A 21 -17.56 3.70 -8.87
N VAL A 22 -16.45 3.90 -8.16
CA VAL A 22 -16.21 3.34 -6.84
C VAL A 22 -17.06 4.10 -5.82
N PRO A 23 -18.02 3.44 -5.13
CA PRO A 23 -18.84 4.11 -4.12
C PRO A 23 -17.99 4.55 -2.92
N ALA A 24 -18.48 5.56 -2.19
CA ALA A 24 -17.87 5.96 -0.94
C ALA A 24 -17.87 4.79 0.05
N LEU A 25 -16.78 4.64 0.81
CA LEU A 25 -16.71 3.68 1.89
C LEU A 25 -17.67 4.08 3.01
N THR A 26 -18.44 3.11 3.49
CA THR A 26 -19.38 3.26 4.59
C THR A 26 -19.01 2.29 5.72
N ARG A 27 -19.61 2.45 6.90
CA ARG A 27 -19.37 1.53 8.02
C ARG A 27 -19.96 0.14 7.78
N GLU A 28 -20.79 -0.01 6.76
CA GLU A 28 -21.43 -1.25 6.35
C GLU A 28 -20.59 -1.96 5.27
N THR A 29 -19.88 -1.19 4.43
CA THR A 29 -19.11 -1.73 3.29
C THR A 29 -17.60 -1.82 3.56
N PHE A 30 -17.10 -1.24 4.65
CA PHE A 30 -15.70 -1.30 5.07
C PHE A 30 -15.62 -1.42 6.59
N VAL A 31 -15.56 -2.66 7.07
CA VAL A 31 -15.70 -3.00 8.48
C VAL A 31 -14.35 -3.48 9.02
N PRO A 32 -13.67 -2.74 9.91
CA PRO A 32 -12.46 -3.23 10.57
C PRO A 32 -12.76 -4.46 11.43
N ARG A 33 -11.89 -5.48 11.37
CA ARG A 33 -12.06 -6.75 12.10
C ARG A 33 -10.71 -7.24 12.64
N ALA A 34 -10.78 -8.14 13.62
CA ALA A 34 -9.75 -9.08 14.08
C ALA A 34 -8.27 -8.64 13.97
N THR A 35 -7.41 -9.47 13.36
CA THR A 35 -5.95 -9.28 13.34
C THR A 35 -5.42 -9.00 11.93
N THR A 36 -4.12 -8.80 11.76
CA THR A 36 -3.50 -8.24 10.55
C THR A 36 -2.59 -9.26 9.85
N PRO A 37 -3.10 -10.04 8.88
CA PRO A 37 -2.30 -10.93 8.02
C PRO A 37 -1.67 -10.12 6.87
N LEU A 38 -0.75 -9.22 7.22
CA LEU A 38 -0.12 -8.25 6.32
C LEU A 38 0.68 -8.92 5.18
N LEU A 39 1.51 -9.92 5.49
CA LEU A 39 2.31 -10.63 4.48
C LEU A 39 1.41 -11.38 3.50
N ASP A 40 0.36 -12.04 4.00
CA ASP A 40 -0.60 -12.74 3.14
C ASP A 40 -1.35 -11.78 2.23
N ALA A 41 -1.79 -10.63 2.76
CA ALA A 41 -2.47 -9.61 1.98
C ALA A 41 -1.57 -9.03 0.86
N ILE A 42 -0.29 -8.75 1.16
CA ILE A 42 0.67 -8.26 0.17
C ILE A 42 0.96 -9.34 -0.88
N GLY A 43 1.27 -10.57 -0.46
CA GLY A 43 1.61 -11.67 -1.36
C GLY A 43 0.48 -12.00 -2.32
N ARG A 44 -0.74 -12.16 -1.80
CA ARG A 44 -1.94 -12.37 -2.61
C ARG A 44 -2.23 -11.18 -3.51
N GLY A 45 -2.06 -9.96 -3.01
CA GLY A 45 -2.25 -8.73 -3.79
C GLY A 45 -1.32 -8.62 -4.99
N ILE A 46 -0.05 -8.98 -4.83
CA ILE A 46 0.91 -9.00 -5.94
C ILE A 46 0.51 -10.05 -6.97
N ASN A 47 0.19 -11.27 -6.53
CA ASN A 47 -0.21 -12.37 -7.43
C ASN A 47 -1.52 -12.05 -8.19
N ASP A 48 -2.55 -11.54 -7.51
CA ASP A 48 -3.82 -11.20 -8.14
C ASP A 48 -3.67 -10.05 -9.15
N LEU A 49 -2.88 -9.02 -8.81
CA LEU A 49 -2.64 -7.91 -9.71
C LEU A 49 -1.82 -8.35 -10.93
N GLU A 50 -0.79 -9.18 -10.74
CA GLU A 50 -0.02 -9.74 -11.85
C GLU A 50 -0.89 -10.58 -12.78
N ALA A 51 -1.70 -11.50 -12.24
CA ALA A 51 -2.61 -12.32 -13.03
C ALA A 51 -3.58 -11.45 -13.84
N SER A 52 -4.16 -10.44 -13.18
CA SER A 52 -5.11 -9.52 -13.83
C SER A 52 -4.46 -8.69 -14.94
N LEU A 53 -3.22 -8.22 -14.74
CA LEU A 53 -2.48 -7.51 -15.78
C LEU A 53 -2.14 -8.44 -16.96
N GLY A 54 -1.88 -9.72 -16.70
CA GLY A 54 -1.67 -10.73 -17.75
C GLY A 54 -2.87 -10.98 -18.67
N GLU A 55 -4.09 -10.73 -18.16
CA GLU A 55 -5.33 -10.84 -18.93
C GLU A 55 -5.63 -9.60 -19.80
N ILE A 56 -4.97 -8.47 -19.51
CA ILE A 56 -5.19 -7.20 -20.23
C ILE A 56 -4.37 -7.19 -21.53
N LYS A 57 -5.03 -6.79 -22.62
CA LYS A 57 -4.36 -6.59 -23.91
C LYS A 57 -3.24 -5.54 -23.78
N LYS A 58 -2.10 -5.78 -24.43
CA LYS A 58 -0.91 -4.91 -24.36
C LYS A 58 -1.21 -3.41 -24.58
N ALA A 59 -2.13 -3.07 -25.50
CA ALA A 59 -2.52 -1.69 -25.79
C ALA A 59 -3.32 -0.99 -24.67
N ALA A 60 -3.88 -1.75 -23.74
CA ALA A 60 -4.66 -1.27 -22.60
C ALA A 60 -3.93 -1.47 -21.26
N LEU A 61 -2.69 -1.97 -21.27
CA LEU A 61 -1.88 -2.09 -20.06
C LEU A 61 -1.60 -0.71 -19.47
N PRO A 62 -1.70 -0.55 -18.14
CA PRO A 62 -1.31 0.69 -17.49
C PRO A 62 0.20 0.90 -17.65
N SER A 63 0.61 2.14 -17.91
CA SER A 63 2.02 2.51 -17.96
C SER A 63 2.67 2.60 -16.58
N LYS A 64 1.86 2.69 -15.51
CA LYS A 64 2.30 2.90 -14.13
C LYS A 64 1.44 2.08 -13.17
N VAL A 65 2.07 1.49 -12.17
CA VAL A 65 1.39 0.73 -11.11
C VAL A 65 1.83 1.28 -9.75
N VAL A 66 0.85 1.66 -8.93
CA VAL A 66 1.07 2.06 -7.54
C VAL A 66 0.31 1.11 -6.63
N PHE A 67 1.05 0.34 -5.83
CA PHE A 67 0.52 -0.59 -4.85
C PHE A 67 0.56 0.07 -3.47
N VAL A 68 -0.60 0.46 -2.94
CA VAL A 68 -0.72 1.16 -1.66
C VAL A 68 -1.24 0.19 -0.59
N VAL A 69 -0.49 0.06 0.50
CA VAL A 69 -0.92 -0.65 1.71
C VAL A 69 -1.21 0.38 2.80
N VAL A 70 -2.37 0.24 3.45
CA VAL A 70 -2.78 1.09 4.58
C VAL A 70 -3.19 0.18 5.73
N THR A 71 -2.60 0.36 6.91
CA THR A 71 -2.92 -0.42 8.11
C THR A 71 -2.67 0.39 9.37
N ASP A 72 -3.36 0.09 10.46
CA ASP A 72 -3.10 0.63 11.80
C ASP A 72 -2.55 -0.44 12.77
N GLY A 73 -2.26 -1.64 12.25
CA GLY A 73 -1.70 -2.78 12.98
C GLY A 73 -0.50 -3.43 12.28
N GLN A 74 0.37 -4.04 13.08
CA GLN A 74 1.56 -4.79 12.66
C GLN A 74 1.22 -6.21 12.20
N GLU A 75 2.13 -6.87 11.46
CA GLU A 75 2.00 -8.28 11.10
C GLU A 75 1.87 -9.17 12.34
N ASN A 76 0.83 -10.01 12.39
CA ASN A 76 0.59 -10.93 13.51
C ASN A 76 -0.25 -12.18 13.17
N ALA A 77 -0.58 -12.42 11.90
CA ALA A 77 -1.57 -13.44 11.53
C ALA A 77 -1.34 -14.16 10.19
N SER A 78 -0.34 -13.77 9.41
CA SER A 78 -0.03 -14.40 8.13
C SER A 78 0.43 -15.85 8.27
N ARG A 79 0.03 -16.69 7.32
CA ARG A 79 0.29 -18.14 7.30
C ARG A 79 0.75 -18.67 5.94
N GLU A 80 0.54 -17.94 4.86
CA GLU A 80 0.84 -18.37 3.49
C GLU A 80 2.20 -17.85 3.01
N PHE A 81 2.53 -16.60 3.33
CA PHE A 81 3.75 -15.95 2.90
C PHE A 81 4.67 -15.61 4.06
N ARG A 82 5.97 -15.86 3.86
CA ARG A 82 7.04 -15.41 4.75
C ARG A 82 7.64 -14.09 4.29
N LYS A 83 8.31 -13.38 5.21
CA LYS A 83 8.96 -12.09 4.96
C LYS A 83 9.94 -12.14 3.78
N ASP A 84 10.79 -13.17 3.69
CA ASP A 84 11.77 -13.36 2.62
C ASP A 84 11.12 -13.54 1.23
N GLN A 85 9.95 -14.18 1.20
CA GLN A 85 9.18 -14.35 -0.04
C GLN A 85 8.62 -13.00 -0.50
N ILE A 86 8.00 -12.23 0.41
CA ILE A 86 7.45 -10.92 0.08
C ILE A 86 8.56 -9.96 -0.34
N GLU A 87 9.70 -9.94 0.34
CA GLU A 87 10.85 -9.11 -0.04
C GLU A 87 11.29 -9.39 -1.48
N LYS A 88 11.43 -10.67 -1.84
CA LYS A 88 11.78 -11.07 -3.21
C LYS A 88 10.73 -10.61 -4.22
N MET A 89 9.45 -10.76 -3.90
CA MET A 89 8.34 -10.36 -4.77
C MET A 89 8.32 -8.83 -4.98
N VAL A 90 8.41 -8.05 -3.91
CA VAL A 90 8.47 -6.57 -3.95
C VAL A 90 9.66 -6.12 -4.78
N LYS A 91 10.85 -6.69 -4.54
CA LYS A 91 12.06 -6.37 -5.30
C LYS A 91 11.89 -6.67 -6.78
N GLU A 92 11.38 -7.85 -7.13
CA GLU A 92 11.18 -8.25 -8.52
C GLU A 92 10.19 -7.32 -9.24
N LYS A 93 9.05 -6.98 -8.63
CA LYS A 93 8.07 -6.07 -9.25
C LYS A 93 8.60 -4.64 -9.36
N THR A 94 9.38 -4.19 -8.39
CA THR A 94 10.03 -2.86 -8.44
C THR A 94 11.05 -2.80 -9.58
N GLU A 95 11.98 -3.77 -9.66
CA GLU A 95 13.09 -3.73 -10.61
C GLU A 95 12.70 -4.08 -12.05
N LYS A 96 11.78 -5.04 -12.24
CA LYS A 96 11.44 -5.57 -13.57
C LYS A 96 10.16 -4.98 -14.16
N SER A 97 9.25 -4.51 -13.31
CA SER A 97 7.91 -4.04 -13.73
C SER A 97 7.64 -2.59 -13.35
N ASP A 98 8.60 -1.90 -12.71
CA ASP A 98 8.49 -0.50 -12.25
C ASP A 98 7.29 -0.24 -11.32
N TRP A 99 6.88 -1.26 -10.56
CA TRP A 99 5.81 -1.08 -9.57
C TRP A 99 6.31 -0.21 -8.41
N GLN A 100 5.46 0.73 -7.99
CA GLN A 100 5.71 1.58 -6.84
C GLN A 100 4.95 1.05 -5.62
N PHE A 101 5.67 0.58 -4.60
CA PHE A 101 5.06 0.16 -3.33
C PHE A 101 5.05 1.31 -2.34
N VAL A 102 3.88 1.61 -1.78
CA VAL A 102 3.67 2.70 -0.83
C VAL A 102 3.00 2.14 0.42
N PHE A 103 3.49 2.54 1.59
CA PHE A 103 2.99 2.05 2.87
C PHE A 103 2.59 3.21 3.78
N LEU A 104 1.32 3.24 4.17
CA LEU A 104 0.81 4.18 5.17
C LEU A 104 0.47 3.40 6.43
N SER A 105 1.00 3.82 7.57
CA SER A 105 0.62 3.20 8.83
C SER A 105 0.47 4.17 9.97
N ALA A 106 -0.45 3.85 10.88
CA ALA A 106 -0.58 4.52 12.17
C ALA A 106 0.27 3.86 13.28
N ASP A 107 0.85 2.69 12.97
CA ASP A 107 1.64 1.85 13.87
C ASP A 107 3.10 1.73 13.41
N LEU A 108 4.02 2.06 14.30
CA LEU A 108 5.46 2.06 14.03
C LEU A 108 6.01 0.64 13.78
N ALA A 109 5.45 -0.39 14.40
CA ALA A 109 5.91 -1.75 14.16
C ALA A 109 5.54 -2.21 12.74
N ALA A 110 4.37 -1.81 12.24
CA ALA A 110 3.99 -2.08 10.85
C ALA A 110 4.88 -1.35 9.83
N ILE A 111 5.38 -0.15 10.17
CA ILE A 111 6.41 0.56 9.38
C ILE A 111 7.69 -0.29 9.31
N GLY A 112 8.09 -0.87 10.44
CA GLY A 112 9.22 -1.81 10.51
C GLY A 112 9.00 -3.05 9.64
N ASP A 113 7.80 -3.64 9.67
CA ASP A 113 7.46 -4.78 8.81
C ASP A 113 7.52 -4.43 7.31
N ALA A 114 7.00 -3.26 6.91
CA ALA A 114 7.05 -2.77 5.53
C ALA A 114 8.50 -2.64 5.02
N MET A 115 9.38 -2.04 5.84
CA MET A 115 10.79 -1.89 5.50
C MET A 115 11.51 -3.24 5.45
N ALA A 116 11.16 -4.18 6.35
CA ALA A 116 11.73 -5.52 6.37
C ALA A 116 11.36 -6.35 5.14
N VAL A 117 10.30 -6.00 4.42
CA VAL A 117 9.91 -6.64 3.13
C VAL A 117 10.32 -5.82 1.91
N GLY A 118 11.26 -4.88 2.06
CA GLY A 118 11.89 -4.19 0.94
C GLY A 118 11.17 -2.93 0.46
N ILE A 119 10.13 -2.45 1.15
CA ILE A 119 9.53 -1.15 0.84
C ILE A 119 10.47 -0.04 1.31
N HIS A 120 10.91 0.81 0.37
CA HIS A 120 11.88 1.86 0.65
C HIS A 120 11.31 2.92 1.62
N ALA A 121 12.11 3.38 2.58
CA ALA A 121 11.67 4.34 3.61
C ALA A 121 11.06 5.64 3.04
N ASP A 122 11.52 6.08 1.87
CA ASP A 122 10.93 7.23 1.17
C ASP A 122 9.45 7.01 0.86
N ALA A 123 9.02 5.78 0.55
CA ALA A 123 7.65 5.43 0.19
C ALA A 123 6.82 4.94 1.39
N VAL A 124 7.32 5.14 2.60
CA VAL A 124 6.63 4.80 3.85
C VAL A 124 6.29 6.09 4.61
N LEU A 125 5.08 6.19 5.16
CA LEU A 125 4.62 7.33 5.96
C LEU A 125 3.92 6.84 7.23
N LEU A 126 4.45 7.28 8.38
CA LEU A 126 3.82 7.09 9.67
C LEU A 126 2.87 8.27 9.95
N PHE A 127 1.60 7.97 10.21
CA PHE A 127 0.59 8.97 10.54
C PHE A 127 0.06 8.80 11.96
N GLU A 128 -0.50 9.89 12.50
CA GLU A 128 -1.07 9.88 13.84
C GLU A 128 -2.38 9.06 13.87
N LYS A 129 -2.60 8.24 14.91
CA LYS A 129 -3.84 7.47 15.15
C LYS A 129 -5.05 8.38 15.46
N SER A 130 -5.38 9.27 14.53
CA SER A 130 -6.48 10.25 14.61
C SER A 130 -7.08 10.49 13.23
N GLY A 131 -8.32 10.99 13.18
CA GLY A 131 -8.98 11.34 11.92
C GLY A 131 -8.20 12.39 11.11
N LYS A 132 -7.61 13.37 11.80
CA LYS A 132 -6.77 14.41 11.19
C LYS A 132 -5.44 13.85 10.67
N GLY A 133 -4.83 12.92 11.40
CA GLY A 133 -3.62 12.22 10.95
C GLY A 133 -3.87 11.41 9.68
N SER A 134 -4.95 10.63 9.67
CA SER A 134 -5.39 9.83 8.54
C SER A 134 -5.70 10.70 7.31
N GLN A 135 -6.45 11.80 7.50
CA GLN A 135 -6.75 12.75 6.42
C GLN A 135 -5.47 13.29 5.77
N ARG A 136 -4.51 13.73 6.58
CA ARG A 136 -3.22 14.25 6.07
C ARG A 136 -2.42 13.21 5.30
N ALA A 137 -2.41 11.96 5.76
CA ALA A 137 -1.74 10.87 5.05
C ALA A 137 -2.33 10.67 3.65
N TRP A 138 -3.66 10.70 3.53
CA TRP A 138 -4.36 10.63 2.25
C TRP A 138 -4.10 11.85 1.35
N GLU A 139 -4.07 13.06 1.92
CA GLU A 139 -3.72 14.29 1.20
C GLU A 139 -2.29 14.20 0.63
N SER A 140 -1.31 13.80 1.43
CA SER A 140 0.06 13.57 0.99
C SER A 140 0.13 12.52 -0.11
N LEU A 141 -0.51 11.36 0.08
CA LEU A 141 -0.55 10.31 -0.95
C LEU A 141 -1.15 10.81 -2.27
N SER A 142 -2.23 11.60 -2.21
CA SER A 142 -2.89 12.19 -3.37
C SER A 142 -1.95 13.11 -4.16
N VAL A 143 -1.19 13.98 -3.46
CA VAL A 143 -0.18 14.85 -4.08
C VAL A 143 0.93 14.02 -4.73
N ARG A 144 1.52 13.06 -4.01
CA ARG A 144 2.62 12.23 -4.55
C ARG A 144 2.20 11.37 -5.72
N THR A 145 0.99 10.82 -5.68
CA THR A 145 0.41 10.07 -6.80
C THR A 145 0.18 10.98 -8.01
N SER A 146 -0.26 12.22 -7.78
CA SER A 146 -0.44 13.20 -8.86
C SER A 146 0.88 13.60 -9.52
N ASP A 147 1.93 13.81 -8.72
CA ASP A 147 3.27 14.13 -9.22
C ASP A 147 3.90 12.96 -10.00
N TYR A 148 3.77 11.73 -9.48
CA TYR A 148 4.23 10.53 -10.17
C TYR A 148 3.46 10.31 -11.47
N ARG A 149 2.12 10.43 -11.45
CA ARG A 149 1.29 10.30 -12.65
C ARG A 149 1.68 11.32 -13.73
N ALA A 150 1.98 12.55 -13.34
CA ALA A 150 2.36 13.64 -14.24
C ALA A 150 3.86 13.67 -14.60
N ASP A 151 4.63 12.63 -14.25
CA ASP A 151 6.08 12.52 -14.53
C ASP A 151 6.95 13.63 -13.90
N ARG A 152 6.43 14.33 -12.89
CA ARG A 152 7.21 15.32 -12.12
C ARG A 152 8.20 14.66 -11.17
N LYS A 153 7.89 13.42 -10.76
CA LYS A 153 8.76 12.53 -9.98
C LYS A 153 8.78 11.17 -10.66
N GLN A 154 9.96 10.55 -10.71
CA GLN A 154 10.15 9.24 -11.32
C GLN A 154 9.74 8.07 -10.41
N LYS A 155 9.63 8.31 -9.10
CA LYS A 155 9.26 7.30 -8.10
C LYS A 155 8.28 7.88 -7.09
N MET A 156 7.48 7.03 -6.47
CA MET A 156 6.68 7.42 -5.30
C MET A 156 7.59 7.68 -4.10
N GLY A 157 7.28 8.72 -3.34
CA GLY A 157 8.00 9.04 -2.10
C GLY A 157 7.45 10.27 -1.39
N PHE A 158 7.46 10.24 -0.07
CA PHE A 158 7.03 11.31 0.81
C PHE A 158 8.19 12.22 1.17
N GLU A 159 7.92 13.53 1.13
CA GLU A 159 8.87 14.59 1.44
C GLU A 159 8.79 14.98 2.93
N LYS A 160 9.73 15.82 3.40
CA LYS A 160 9.78 16.28 4.79
C LYS A 160 8.46 16.87 5.28
N ASP A 161 7.78 17.61 4.41
CA ASP A 161 6.53 18.26 4.77
C ASP A 161 5.37 17.28 4.96
N ASP A 162 5.42 16.09 4.37
CA ASP A 162 4.43 15.03 4.61
C ASP A 162 4.62 14.40 6.01
N ARG A 163 5.87 14.35 6.49
CA ARG A 163 6.31 13.60 7.67
C ARG A 163 6.07 14.37 8.97
N LYS A 164 4.80 14.54 9.32
CA LYS A 164 4.41 15.27 10.54
C LYS A 164 4.67 14.48 11.82
N HIS A 165 4.50 13.15 11.82
CA HIS A 165 4.69 12.31 13.01
C HIS A 165 6.16 12.38 13.51
N PRO A 166 6.42 12.61 14.82
CA PRO A 166 7.78 12.75 15.34
C PRO A 166 8.66 11.52 15.10
N ASP A 167 8.07 10.33 15.19
CA ASP A 167 8.77 9.05 15.01
C ASP A 167 8.79 8.55 13.57
N ASP A 168 8.36 9.37 12.60
CA ASP A 168 8.42 8.98 11.20
C ASP A 168 9.88 8.75 10.76
N PRO A 169 10.21 7.58 10.18
CA PRO A 169 11.59 7.19 9.89
C PRO A 169 12.28 8.10 8.86
N GLY A 170 11.52 8.77 8.00
CA GLY A 170 12.07 9.69 7.00
C GLY A 170 12.17 11.14 7.48
N LYS A 171 11.70 11.48 8.68
CA LYS A 171 11.66 12.88 9.17
C LYS A 171 13.05 13.53 9.32
N LYS A 172 14.08 12.72 9.57
CA LYS A 172 15.45 13.18 9.83
C LYS A 172 16.36 13.23 8.58
N LYS A 173 15.88 12.83 7.41
CA LYS A 173 16.62 12.85 6.14
C LYS A 173 16.18 14.05 5.32
#